data_AF-A0A0P9VJT5-F1
#
_entry.id   AF-A0A0P9VJT5-F1
#
_cell.length_a   1.000
_cell.length_b   1.000
_cell.length_c   1.000
_cell.angle_alpha   90.00
_cell.angle_beta   90.00
_cell.angle_gamma   90.00
#
_symmetry.space_group_name_H-M   'P 1'
#
loop_
_entity.id
_entity.type
_entity.pdbx_description
1 polymer ?
#
loop_
_entity_poly.entity_id
_entity_poly.type
_entity_poly.pdbx_seq_one_letter_code
_entity_poly.pdbx_strand_id
1 'polypeptide(L)'
;NVSVVDLAADGADSQDGIGLRIKSGAKSGGTVDSVSYANICMRNVKFPLVFDTNYGSAGGTSYPDFSGITVKGFHYLGSQRFGGGKTTFVGYNDNGQKRPISITLDNVVFDGAQPSFTGLTATHFSLGPGPVSFANKLVPSIKDDVKVSGSPGNGTPVDCTVAFVPMKSVVPEAPF
;
A
#
# COMPACT_ATOMS: atom_id res chain seq x y z
N ASN A 1 -2.65 11.35 13.51
CA ASN A 1 -1.39 11.62 12.78
C ASN A 1 -0.41 10.49 13.06
N VAL A 2 -0.10 9.70 12.04
CA VAL A 2 0.83 8.55 12.10
C VAL A 2 1.85 8.73 10.97
N SER A 3 3.13 8.56 11.28
CA SER A 3 4.19 8.60 10.28
C SER A 3 5.11 7.39 10.42
N VAL A 4 5.32 6.67 9.32
CA VAL A 4 6.29 5.58 9.18
C VAL A 4 7.36 6.05 8.21
N VAL A 5 8.60 6.10 8.67
CA VAL A 5 9.73 6.60 7.87
C VAL A 5 10.90 5.63 7.96
N ASP A 6 11.69 5.53 6.88
CA ASP A 6 12.95 4.77 6.85
C ASP A 6 12.78 3.30 7.30
N LEU A 7 11.88 2.60 6.60
CA LEU A 7 11.56 1.21 6.90
C LEU A 7 12.14 0.27 5.84
N ALA A 8 12.93 -0.70 6.28
CA ALA A 8 13.25 -1.90 5.52
C ALA A 8 12.36 -3.07 5.98
N ALA A 9 11.60 -3.66 5.07
CA ALA A 9 10.70 -4.77 5.35
C ALA A 9 10.97 -5.97 4.44
N ASP A 10 11.40 -7.09 5.02
CA ASP A 10 11.57 -8.37 4.31
C ASP A 10 10.46 -9.33 4.75
N GLY A 11 9.63 -9.76 3.80
CA GLY A 11 8.53 -10.69 4.08
C GLY A 11 8.96 -12.16 4.18
N ALA A 12 10.25 -12.46 3.91
CA ALA A 12 10.82 -13.81 3.91
C ALA A 12 9.98 -14.83 3.08
N ASP A 13 9.31 -14.35 2.04
CA ASP A 13 8.40 -15.12 1.18
C ASP A 13 7.28 -15.86 1.95
N SER A 14 6.89 -15.31 3.10
CA SER A 14 5.78 -15.82 3.90
C SER A 14 4.46 -15.78 3.11
N GLN A 15 3.68 -16.87 3.22
CA GLN A 15 2.38 -16.99 2.58
C GLN A 15 1.35 -15.97 3.12
N ASP A 16 1.61 -15.41 4.31
CA ASP A 16 0.78 -14.42 4.98
C ASP A 16 1.50 -13.07 5.14
N GLY A 17 2.63 -12.88 4.43
CA GLY A 17 3.43 -11.66 4.48
C GLY A 17 2.67 -10.46 3.94
N ILE A 18 2.44 -9.46 4.81
CA ILE A 18 1.76 -8.21 4.47
C ILE A 18 2.67 -7.03 4.84
N GLY A 19 2.77 -6.07 3.93
CA GLY A 19 3.56 -4.86 4.09
C GLY A 19 2.76 -3.74 4.77
N LEU A 20 2.68 -2.60 4.08
CA LEU A 20 1.93 -1.44 4.58
C LEU A 20 0.44 -1.78 4.60
N ARG A 21 -0.18 -1.74 5.78
CA ARG A 21 -1.59 -2.10 5.93
C ARG A 21 -2.37 -1.14 6.80
N ILE A 22 -3.52 -0.70 6.30
CA ILE A 22 -4.61 -0.12 7.09
C ILE A 22 -5.85 -0.96 6.81
N LYS A 23 -6.48 -1.47 7.87
CA LYS A 23 -7.68 -2.30 7.75
C LYS A 23 -8.75 -1.91 8.74
N SER A 24 -10.01 -1.95 8.33
CA SER A 24 -11.16 -1.78 9.23
C SER A 24 -12.42 -2.38 8.61
N GLY A 25 -13.57 -2.27 9.28
CA GLY A 25 -14.87 -2.78 8.84
C GLY A 25 -16.00 -2.15 9.67
N ALA A 26 -17.26 -2.33 9.25
CA ALA A 26 -18.42 -1.64 9.84
C ALA A 26 -18.62 -1.90 11.36
N LYS A 27 -18.06 -2.99 11.89
CA LYS A 27 -18.08 -3.31 13.32
C LYS A 27 -17.16 -2.40 14.15
N SER A 28 -16.09 -1.90 13.57
CA SER A 28 -14.99 -1.21 14.26
C SER A 28 -14.39 -0.06 13.42
N GLY A 29 -15.18 0.53 12.53
CA GLY A 29 -14.74 1.63 11.69
C GLY A 29 -14.73 2.96 12.44
N GLY A 30 -14.89 4.03 11.69
CA GLY A 30 -14.48 5.37 12.09
C GLY A 30 -13.35 5.89 11.21
N THR A 31 -12.91 7.10 11.53
CA THR A 31 -11.96 7.85 10.72
C THR A 31 -10.52 7.38 10.93
N VAL A 32 -9.82 7.17 9.82
CA VAL A 32 -8.36 7.10 9.76
C VAL A 32 -7.90 8.19 8.81
N ASP A 33 -7.17 9.16 9.34
CA ASP A 33 -6.62 10.24 8.55
C ASP A 33 -5.15 10.52 8.90
N SER A 34 -4.51 11.35 8.06
CA SER A 34 -3.17 11.89 8.30
C SER A 34 -2.14 10.79 8.57
N VAL A 35 -2.06 9.83 7.63
CA VAL A 35 -1.10 8.72 7.66
C VAL A 35 -0.09 8.89 6.54
N SER A 36 1.19 8.97 6.90
CA SER A 36 2.29 9.06 5.94
C SER A 36 3.23 7.87 6.03
N TYR A 37 3.59 7.32 4.87
CA TYR A 37 4.67 6.35 4.69
C TYR A 37 5.75 7.00 3.84
N ALA A 38 6.99 7.05 4.32
CA ALA A 38 8.09 7.62 3.56
C ALA A 38 9.37 6.81 3.60
N ASN A 39 10.10 6.77 2.48
CA ASN A 39 11.39 6.09 2.35
C ASN A 39 11.33 4.63 2.82
N ILE A 40 10.53 3.84 2.12
CA ILE A 40 10.26 2.43 2.44
C ILE A 40 10.94 1.55 1.40
N CYS A 41 11.75 0.60 1.86
CA CYS A 41 12.32 -0.47 1.06
C CYS A 41 11.67 -1.79 1.45
N MET A 42 11.13 -2.53 0.49
CA MET A 42 10.40 -3.77 0.77
C MET A 42 10.75 -4.88 -0.22
N ARG A 43 10.85 -6.12 0.26
CA ARG A 43 11.08 -7.30 -0.59
C ARG A 43 10.43 -8.55 -0.03
N ASN A 44 10.19 -9.55 -0.87
CA ASN A 44 9.69 -10.87 -0.47
C ASN A 44 8.34 -10.85 0.29
N VAL A 45 7.52 -9.81 0.08
CA VAL A 45 6.20 -9.65 0.72
C VAL A 45 5.10 -10.01 -0.27
N LYS A 46 4.20 -10.92 0.10
CA LYS A 46 3.08 -11.32 -0.78
C LYS A 46 2.05 -10.20 -1.00
N PHE A 47 1.76 -9.42 0.03
CA PHE A 47 0.80 -8.32 -0.01
C PHE A 47 1.44 -6.97 0.37
N PRO A 48 2.19 -6.31 -0.53
CA PRO A 48 3.01 -5.16 -0.17
C PRO A 48 2.20 -3.94 0.31
N LEU A 49 1.02 -3.70 -0.27
CA LEU A 49 0.14 -2.58 0.05
C LEU A 49 -1.30 -3.08 0.24
N VAL A 50 -1.87 -2.90 1.43
CA VAL A 50 -3.24 -3.34 1.76
C VAL A 50 -4.01 -2.25 2.49
N PHE A 51 -4.87 -1.55 1.78
CA PHE A 51 -5.80 -0.56 2.33
C PHE A 51 -7.22 -1.08 2.12
N ASP A 52 -7.83 -1.59 3.20
CA ASP A 52 -9.07 -2.36 3.12
C ASP A 52 -10.06 -1.96 4.22
N THR A 53 -11.16 -1.33 3.82
CA THR A 53 -12.23 -0.91 4.73
C THR A 53 -13.31 -1.98 4.94
N ASN A 54 -13.20 -3.16 4.32
CA ASN A 54 -14.22 -4.22 4.37
C ASN A 54 -13.69 -5.47 5.09
N TYR A 55 -12.78 -5.28 6.03
CA TYR A 55 -12.20 -6.36 6.82
C TYR A 55 -13.18 -6.88 7.88
N GLY A 56 -13.45 -8.19 7.85
CA GLY A 56 -14.32 -8.86 8.81
C GLY A 56 -15.77 -8.95 8.34
N SER A 57 -16.72 -9.02 9.28
CA SER A 57 -18.15 -9.16 8.97
C SER A 57 -18.79 -7.81 8.57
N ALA A 58 -19.77 -7.85 7.67
CA ALA A 58 -20.51 -6.68 7.18
C ALA A 58 -21.44 -6.01 8.23
N GLY A 59 -21.48 -6.53 9.46
CA GLY A 59 -22.34 -6.00 10.52
C GLY A 59 -21.73 -4.80 11.24
N GLY A 60 -22.59 -3.86 11.64
CA GLY A 60 -22.23 -2.66 12.41
C GLY A 60 -22.55 -1.36 11.67
N THR A 61 -22.45 -0.25 12.39
CA THR A 61 -22.75 1.10 11.88
C THR A 61 -21.61 2.09 12.09
N SER A 62 -20.46 1.61 12.58
CA SER A 62 -19.23 2.37 12.69
C SER A 62 -18.51 2.26 11.35
N TYR A 63 -18.93 3.06 10.37
CA TYR A 63 -18.40 2.94 9.01
C TYR A 63 -16.98 3.52 8.90
N PRO A 64 -16.02 2.77 8.34
CA PRO A 64 -14.65 3.24 8.15
C PRO A 64 -14.57 4.35 7.10
N ASP A 65 -13.69 5.32 7.36
CA ASP A 65 -13.45 6.47 6.49
C ASP A 65 -11.94 6.75 6.44
N PHE A 66 -11.31 6.41 5.32
CA PHE A 66 -9.86 6.47 5.17
C PHE A 66 -9.50 7.64 4.24
N SER A 67 -8.85 8.66 4.77
CA SER A 67 -8.48 9.84 3.99
C SER A 67 -7.08 10.36 4.36
N GLY A 68 -6.53 11.27 3.58
CA GLY A 68 -5.22 11.87 3.89
C GLY A 68 -4.08 10.86 4.01
N ILE A 69 -4.14 9.74 3.27
CA ILE A 69 -3.07 8.73 3.25
C ILE A 69 -2.05 9.16 2.19
N THR A 70 -0.77 9.15 2.54
CA THR A 70 0.33 9.43 1.60
C THR A 70 1.36 8.31 1.64
N VAL A 71 1.68 7.76 0.48
CA VAL A 71 2.83 6.87 0.29
C VAL A 71 3.84 7.60 -0.59
N LYS A 72 4.98 7.97 -0.01
CA LYS A 72 6.02 8.74 -0.69
C LYS A 72 7.38 8.06 -0.62
N GLY A 73 7.93 7.62 -1.75
CA GLY A 73 9.20 6.91 -1.74
C GLY A 73 9.03 5.50 -1.18
N PHE A 74 8.25 4.68 -1.86
CA PHE A 74 8.11 3.26 -1.60
C PHE A 74 8.77 2.50 -2.75
N HIS A 75 9.70 1.63 -2.44
CA HIS A 75 10.39 0.81 -3.43
C HIS A 75 10.30 -0.67 -3.04
N TYR A 76 9.59 -1.44 -3.87
CA TYR A 76 9.43 -2.88 -3.72
C TYR A 76 10.34 -3.62 -4.70
N LEU A 77 11.31 -4.36 -4.18
CA LEU A 77 12.35 -5.04 -4.96
C LEU A 77 11.88 -6.37 -5.60
N GLY A 78 10.61 -6.74 -5.38
CA GLY A 78 10.07 -8.00 -5.85
C GLY A 78 10.18 -9.14 -4.84
N SER A 79 9.70 -10.30 -5.29
CA SER A 79 9.76 -11.59 -4.60
C SER A 79 9.97 -12.67 -5.67
N GLN A 80 10.85 -13.63 -5.41
CA GLN A 80 11.00 -14.79 -6.30
C GLN A 80 9.72 -15.63 -6.33
N ARG A 81 9.00 -15.70 -5.20
CA ARG A 81 7.77 -16.49 -5.06
C ARG A 81 6.53 -15.75 -5.54
N PHE A 82 6.46 -14.43 -5.35
CA PHE A 82 5.25 -13.64 -5.55
C PHE A 82 5.36 -12.57 -6.65
N GLY A 83 6.52 -12.42 -7.29
CA GLY A 83 6.76 -11.37 -8.27
C GLY A 83 6.56 -9.98 -7.66
N GLY A 84 5.69 -9.16 -8.25
CA GLY A 84 5.28 -7.86 -7.72
C GLY A 84 4.31 -7.91 -6.54
N GLY A 85 3.90 -9.10 -6.10
CA GLY A 85 2.91 -9.28 -5.05
C GLY A 85 1.49 -8.86 -5.46
N LYS A 86 0.64 -8.71 -4.45
CA LYS A 86 -0.78 -8.35 -4.59
C LYS A 86 -1.10 -7.14 -3.74
N THR A 87 -1.85 -6.19 -4.28
CA THR A 87 -2.22 -4.96 -3.58
C THR A 87 -3.74 -4.83 -3.46
N THR A 88 -4.19 -4.18 -2.39
CA THR A 88 -5.62 -3.93 -2.15
C THR A 88 -5.84 -2.45 -1.91
N PHE A 89 -6.79 -1.87 -2.65
CA PHE A 89 -7.33 -0.54 -2.43
C PHE A 89 -8.86 -0.66 -2.49
N VAL A 90 -9.47 -0.81 -1.32
CA VAL A 90 -10.92 -1.03 -1.19
C VAL A 90 -11.44 -0.06 -0.14
N GLY A 91 -12.08 1.00 -0.61
CA GLY A 91 -12.83 1.92 0.23
C GLY A 91 -14.24 1.43 0.52
N TYR A 92 -14.91 2.11 1.45
CA TYR A 92 -16.18 1.63 1.98
C TYR A 92 -17.32 2.10 1.09
N ASN A 93 -18.07 1.15 0.52
CA ASN A 93 -19.17 1.41 -0.40
C ASN A 93 -20.33 0.42 -0.16
N ASP A 94 -20.75 0.33 1.10
CA ASP A 94 -21.81 -0.58 1.55
C ASP A 94 -22.74 0.14 2.54
N ASN A 95 -23.89 -0.44 2.85
CA ASN A 95 -24.90 0.12 3.77
C ASN A 95 -25.32 1.57 3.40
N GLY A 96 -25.39 1.86 2.11
CA GLY A 96 -25.74 3.20 1.59
C GLY A 96 -24.65 4.27 1.80
N GLN A 97 -23.49 3.90 2.32
CA GLN A 97 -22.35 4.81 2.51
C GLN A 97 -21.43 4.78 1.29
N LYS A 98 -20.85 5.94 0.97
CA LYS A 98 -19.78 6.08 -0.05
C LYS A 98 -18.62 6.83 0.57
N ARG A 99 -17.62 6.08 1.06
CA ARG A 99 -16.43 6.61 1.74
C ARG A 99 -15.18 6.07 1.04
N PRO A 100 -14.87 6.62 -0.14
CA PRO A 100 -13.71 6.17 -0.90
C PRO A 100 -12.42 6.52 -0.16
N ILE A 101 -11.42 5.66 -0.28
CA ILE A 101 -10.07 5.95 0.21
C ILE A 101 -9.52 7.17 -0.55
N SER A 102 -9.02 8.19 0.15
CA SER A 102 -8.23 9.25 -0.47
C SER A 102 -6.74 9.02 -0.22
N ILE A 103 -5.98 8.73 -1.27
CA ILE A 103 -4.56 8.36 -1.18
C ILE A 103 -3.69 9.07 -2.22
N THR A 104 -2.52 9.54 -1.78
CA THR A 104 -1.46 10.09 -2.64
C THR A 104 -0.34 9.07 -2.81
N LEU A 105 0.09 8.84 -4.05
CA LEU A 105 1.23 8.00 -4.42
C LEU A 105 2.28 8.86 -5.12
N ASP A 106 3.44 9.02 -4.49
CA ASP A 106 4.57 9.80 -4.99
C ASP A 106 5.85 8.94 -4.91
N ASN A 107 6.48 8.59 -6.03
CA ASN A 107 7.62 7.67 -6.03
C ASN A 107 7.29 6.31 -5.38
N VAL A 108 6.33 5.58 -5.97
CA VAL A 108 5.88 4.25 -5.53
C VAL A 108 6.19 3.24 -6.63
N VAL A 109 7.29 2.52 -6.47
CA VAL A 109 7.94 1.74 -7.53
C VAL A 109 8.03 0.28 -7.14
N PHE A 110 7.65 -0.59 -8.06
CA PHE A 110 7.85 -2.03 -8.00
C PHE A 110 8.85 -2.41 -9.10
N ASP A 111 9.93 -3.08 -8.72
CA ASP A 111 10.91 -3.62 -9.66
C ASP A 111 10.35 -4.83 -10.41
N GLY A 112 10.73 -4.97 -11.68
CA GLY A 112 10.35 -6.10 -12.51
C GLY A 112 8.84 -6.26 -12.66
N ALA A 113 8.30 -7.36 -12.12
CA ALA A 113 6.88 -7.67 -12.22
C ALA A 113 6.04 -6.65 -11.43
N GLN A 114 5.08 -6.01 -12.11
CA GLN A 114 4.16 -5.07 -11.48
C GLN A 114 3.09 -5.80 -10.64
N PRO A 115 2.57 -5.20 -9.57
CA PRO A 115 1.60 -5.84 -8.70
C PRO A 115 0.29 -6.15 -9.44
N SER A 116 -0.40 -7.18 -8.96
CA SER A 116 -1.82 -7.42 -9.27
C SER A 116 -2.70 -6.85 -8.16
N PHE A 117 -3.99 -6.63 -8.45
CA PHE A 117 -4.94 -6.16 -7.44
C PHE A 117 -5.79 -7.32 -6.91
N THR A 118 -5.88 -7.45 -5.59
CA THR A 118 -6.89 -8.27 -4.91
C THR A 118 -8.21 -7.52 -4.75
N GLY A 119 -8.18 -6.19 -4.81
CA GLY A 119 -9.34 -5.32 -4.86
C GLY A 119 -8.93 -3.91 -5.26
N LEU A 120 -9.72 -3.27 -6.11
CA LEU A 120 -9.55 -1.89 -6.57
C LEU A 120 -10.92 -1.25 -6.73
N THR A 121 -11.46 -0.72 -5.64
CA THR A 121 -12.79 -0.10 -5.58
C THR A 121 -12.79 1.05 -4.58
N ALA A 122 -13.71 2.01 -4.78
CA ALA A 122 -13.93 3.18 -3.94
C ALA A 122 -12.60 3.81 -3.49
N THR A 123 -11.75 4.20 -4.44
CA THR A 123 -10.44 4.77 -4.12
C THR A 123 -10.12 5.91 -5.08
N HIS A 124 -9.78 7.07 -4.53
CA HIS A 124 -9.40 8.27 -5.25
C HIS A 124 -7.90 8.48 -5.07
N PHE A 125 -7.16 8.28 -6.16
CA PHE A 125 -5.71 8.42 -6.23
C PHE A 125 -5.30 9.83 -6.67
N SER A 126 -4.29 10.36 -6.01
CA SER A 126 -3.47 11.47 -6.51
C SER A 126 -2.06 10.98 -6.79
N LEU A 127 -1.58 11.14 -8.03
CA LEU A 127 -0.28 10.63 -8.47
C LEU A 127 0.73 11.77 -8.66
N GLY A 128 1.98 11.49 -8.26
CA GLY A 128 3.14 12.28 -8.62
C GLY A 128 3.62 13.28 -7.54
N PRO A 129 4.71 14.02 -7.82
CA PRO A 129 5.42 14.07 -9.10
C PRO A 129 6.38 12.90 -9.36
N GLY A 130 6.70 12.05 -8.39
CA GLY A 130 7.58 10.90 -8.58
C GLY A 130 7.00 9.76 -9.43
N PRO A 131 7.82 8.76 -9.79
CA PRO A 131 7.38 7.61 -10.58
C PRO A 131 6.36 6.76 -9.81
N VAL A 132 5.33 6.25 -10.51
CA VAL A 132 4.43 5.23 -9.98
C VAL A 132 4.38 4.09 -11.00
N SER A 133 5.08 3.00 -10.73
CA SER A 133 5.41 1.99 -11.75
C SER A 133 4.21 1.23 -12.31
N PHE A 134 3.12 1.17 -11.54
CA PHE A 134 1.86 0.50 -11.90
C PHE A 134 0.72 1.48 -12.22
N ALA A 135 1.02 2.76 -12.45
CA ALA A 135 0.00 3.78 -12.74
C ALA A 135 -0.89 3.43 -13.93
N ASN A 136 -0.34 2.74 -14.95
CA ASN A 136 -1.10 2.27 -16.11
C ASN A 136 -2.16 1.20 -15.77
N LYS A 137 -2.07 0.56 -14.61
CA LYS A 137 -3.07 -0.39 -14.10
C LYS A 137 -4.16 0.29 -13.26
N LEU A 138 -3.96 1.54 -12.85
CA LEU A 138 -4.97 2.34 -12.14
C LEU A 138 -5.94 2.94 -13.16
N VAL A 139 -6.93 2.13 -13.58
CA VAL A 139 -7.93 2.54 -14.56
C VAL A 139 -9.11 3.20 -13.85
N PRO A 140 -9.45 4.48 -14.16
CA PRO A 140 -10.65 5.11 -13.61
C PRO A 140 -11.93 4.32 -13.95
N SER A 141 -12.82 4.17 -12.96
CA SER A 141 -14.07 3.44 -13.10
C SER A 141 -15.19 4.18 -12.36
N ILE A 142 -16.24 4.58 -13.07
CA ILE A 142 -17.43 5.17 -12.45
C ILE A 142 -18.17 4.12 -11.61
N LYS A 143 -18.26 2.89 -12.13
CA LYS A 143 -18.95 1.78 -11.47
C LYS A 143 -18.31 1.45 -10.13
N ASP A 144 -16.98 1.42 -10.10
CA ASP A 144 -16.22 1.02 -8.91
C ASP A 144 -15.78 2.23 -8.08
N ASP A 145 -16.20 3.46 -8.41
CA ASP A 145 -15.76 4.72 -7.79
C ASP A 145 -14.23 4.82 -7.65
N VAL A 146 -13.53 4.48 -8.73
CA VAL A 146 -12.07 4.64 -8.85
C VAL A 146 -11.78 5.90 -9.63
N LYS A 147 -11.07 6.83 -8.99
CA LYS A 147 -10.64 8.09 -9.61
C LYS A 147 -9.13 8.19 -9.57
N VAL A 148 -8.54 8.72 -10.62
CA VAL A 148 -7.11 8.97 -10.71
C VAL A 148 -6.91 10.41 -11.17
N SER A 149 -6.08 11.14 -10.43
CA SER A 149 -5.71 12.52 -10.70
C SER A 149 -4.19 12.67 -10.65
N GLY A 150 -3.68 13.72 -11.30
CA GLY A 150 -2.23 13.88 -11.49
C GLY A 150 -1.67 12.88 -12.49
N SER A 151 -0.35 12.80 -12.56
CA SER A 151 0.37 11.88 -13.46
C SER A 151 1.67 11.45 -12.82
N PRO A 152 2.07 10.17 -12.95
CA PRO A 152 3.42 9.76 -12.57
C PRO A 152 4.44 10.58 -13.37
N GLY A 153 5.44 11.12 -12.70
CA GLY A 153 6.57 11.76 -13.37
C GLY A 153 7.75 10.82 -13.54
N ASN A 154 8.82 11.36 -14.09
CA ASN A 154 10.11 10.67 -14.16
C ASN A 154 10.86 10.82 -12.83
N GLY A 155 11.68 9.84 -12.50
CA GLY A 155 12.55 9.92 -11.34
C GLY A 155 13.18 8.58 -11.01
N THR A 156 14.14 8.60 -10.09
CA THR A 156 14.75 7.38 -9.56
C THR A 156 13.91 6.86 -8.40
N PRO A 157 13.68 5.54 -8.32
CA PRO A 157 13.13 4.92 -7.11
C PRO A 157 13.97 5.24 -5.87
N VAL A 158 13.40 5.04 -4.67
CA VAL A 158 14.18 5.09 -3.43
C VAL A 158 15.34 4.09 -3.50
N ASP A 159 16.55 4.51 -3.14
CA ASP A 159 17.71 3.61 -3.13
C ASP A 159 17.59 2.61 -1.97
N CYS A 160 17.50 1.33 -2.30
CA CYS A 160 17.39 0.23 -1.34
C CYS A 160 18.64 -0.66 -1.29
N THR A 161 19.73 -0.26 -1.95
CA THR A 161 20.95 -1.08 -2.07
C THR A 161 21.55 -1.49 -0.73
N VAL A 162 21.40 -0.64 0.29
CA VAL A 162 21.92 -0.87 1.65
C VAL A 162 20.82 -1.01 2.71
N ALA A 163 19.55 -1.08 2.30
CA ALA A 163 18.42 -1.09 3.25
C ALA A 163 18.33 -2.39 4.06
N PHE A 164 18.80 -3.51 3.53
CA PHE A 164 18.66 -4.84 4.14
C PHE A 164 19.99 -5.30 4.73
N VAL A 165 20.23 -4.93 5.99
CA VAL A 165 21.41 -5.36 6.75
C VAL A 165 21.12 -6.71 7.42
N PRO A 166 21.98 -7.75 7.23
CA PRO A 166 21.80 -9.02 7.91
C PRO A 166 21.79 -8.84 9.44
N MET A 167 20.81 -9.42 10.14
CA MET A 167 20.68 -9.21 11.60
C MET A 167 21.93 -9.69 12.35
N LYS A 168 22.57 -10.77 11.87
CA LYS A 168 23.84 -11.28 12.40
C LYS A 168 25.01 -10.28 12.39
N SER A 169 24.97 -9.29 11.51
CA SER A 169 26.01 -8.24 11.47
C SER A 169 25.91 -7.26 12.64
N VAL A 170 24.76 -7.23 13.33
CA VAL A 170 24.50 -6.36 14.49
C VAL A 170 24.42 -7.17 15.78
N VAL A 171 23.80 -8.36 15.73
CA VAL A 171 23.67 -9.28 16.87
C VAL A 171 24.12 -10.68 16.43
N PRO A 172 25.32 -11.15 16.81
CA PRO A 172 25.91 -12.39 16.29
C PRO A 172 25.04 -13.66 16.46
N GLU A 173 24.21 -13.69 17.51
CA GLU A 173 23.32 -14.81 17.83
C GLU A 173 21.94 -14.70 17.17
N ALA A 174 21.65 -13.62 16.45
CA ALA A 174 20.37 -13.46 15.79
C ALA A 174 20.15 -14.56 14.73
N PRO A 175 18.94 -15.13 14.64
CA PRO A 175 18.59 -15.93 13.48
C PRO A 175 18.62 -15.04 12.21
N PHE A 176 19.21 -15.59 11.15
CA PHE A 176 19.45 -15.00 9.81
C PHE A 176 19.52 -13.46 9.71
#